data_AF-A0A660RWY2-F1
#
_entry.id   AF-A0A660RWY2-F1
#
_cell.length_a   1.000
_cell.length_b   1.000
_cell.length_c   1.000
_cell.angle_alpha   90.00
_cell.angle_beta   90.00
_cell.angle_gamma   90.00
#
_symmetry.space_group_name_H-M   'P 1'
#
loop_
_entity.id
_entity.type
_entity.pdbx_description
1 polymer ?
#
loop_
_entity_poly.entity_id
_entity_poly.type
_entity_poly.pdbx_seq_one_letter_code
_entity_poly.pdbx_strand_id
1 'polypeptide(L)'
;NKEFLMCAACSAGPAFEGGGIKHGMRATTGAIEAVSIDPVDFEPMIITIGKKKPKGICGSGLISLLASLFRVGLIDKSGKIRSDIKHPRIREGEDGWEYVLVWKEHSATGQDIVFTEADIENLMRAKGAMFAGYQTLLESIGLTFNDIERIYLAGTFGNYIELEDAITIGLLPDLPREKFFFLGNTSLQGAKKALLYKNSFLKMHEIAQMMTHVELSNHPQFMGYYMAALFLPHTEENLFPSVKIRS
;
A
#
# COMPACT_ATOMS: atom_id res chain seq x y z
N ASN A 1 12.90 18.93 8.28
CA ASN A 1 13.51 20.19 8.76
C ASN A 1 14.83 19.84 9.48
N LYS A 2 15.53 20.80 10.10
CA LYS A 2 16.78 20.57 10.87
C LYS A 2 16.63 20.84 12.37
N GLU A 3 15.43 21.19 12.81
CA GLU A 3 15.14 21.71 14.14
C GLU A 3 14.61 20.62 15.09
N PHE A 4 13.74 19.75 14.58
CA PHE A 4 13.20 18.62 15.33
C PHE A 4 13.00 17.40 14.42
N LEU A 5 13.04 16.21 15.02
CA LEU A 5 12.79 14.94 14.35
C LEU A 5 11.85 14.10 15.19
N MET A 6 10.83 13.54 14.55
CA MET A 6 9.92 12.60 15.20
C MET A 6 9.80 11.35 14.36
N CYS A 7 9.65 10.23 15.04
CA CYS A 7 9.45 8.93 14.40
C CYS A 7 8.37 8.15 15.13
N ALA A 8 7.73 7.27 14.38
CA ALA A 8 6.76 6.31 14.91
C ALA A 8 6.93 5.00 14.13
N ALA A 9 6.52 3.91 14.77
CA ALA A 9 6.37 2.61 14.11
C ALA A 9 4.89 2.24 14.13
N CYS A 10 4.35 1.86 12.98
CA CYS A 10 2.99 1.34 12.85
C CYS A 10 3.04 -0.13 12.44
N SER A 11 2.20 -0.95 13.07
CA SER A 11 2.11 -2.38 12.77
C SER A 11 1.24 -2.61 11.53
N ALA A 12 1.79 -2.37 10.35
CA ALA A 12 1.10 -2.62 9.07
C ALA A 12 1.09 -4.12 8.69
N GLY A 13 1.98 -4.92 9.27
CA GLY A 13 2.19 -6.31 8.88
C GLY A 13 2.84 -6.46 7.48
N PRO A 14 3.17 -7.69 7.06
CA PRO A 14 3.90 -7.94 5.82
C PRO A 14 3.01 -7.99 4.57
N ALA A 15 1.77 -7.47 4.62
CA ALA A 15 0.79 -7.62 3.54
C ALA A 15 1.32 -7.09 2.20
N PHE A 16 1.92 -5.89 2.20
CA PHE A 16 2.52 -5.32 1.00
C PHE A 16 3.83 -6.04 0.58
N GLU A 17 4.44 -6.86 1.43
CA GLU A 17 5.56 -7.73 1.03
C GLU A 17 5.09 -9.08 0.46
N GLY A 18 3.78 -9.27 0.35
CA GLY A 18 3.13 -10.51 -0.05
C GLY A 18 2.93 -11.51 1.11
N GLY A 19 3.28 -11.14 2.35
CA GLY A 19 3.08 -12.00 3.52
C GLY A 19 1.65 -11.95 4.04
N GLY A 20 1.08 -13.12 4.36
CA GLY A 20 -0.31 -13.21 4.83
C GLY A 20 -1.37 -13.00 3.74
N ILE A 21 -0.96 -13.05 2.47
CA ILE A 21 -1.84 -12.95 1.30
C ILE A 21 -1.78 -14.27 0.54
N LYS A 22 -2.93 -14.85 0.17
CA LYS A 22 -3.05 -16.22 -0.36
C LYS A 22 -2.11 -16.51 -1.52
N HIS A 23 -2.07 -15.61 -2.50
CA HIS A 23 -1.15 -15.66 -3.64
C HIS A 23 -0.12 -14.53 -3.62
N GLY A 24 0.15 -13.96 -2.45
CA GLY A 24 1.18 -12.96 -2.26
C GLY A 24 2.59 -13.54 -2.36
N MET A 25 3.50 -12.80 -2.96
CA MET A 25 4.90 -13.20 -3.07
C MET A 25 5.84 -12.00 -3.15
N ARG A 26 7.13 -12.24 -2.91
CA ARG A 26 8.17 -11.21 -3.11
C ARG A 26 8.30 -10.84 -4.59
N ALA A 27 8.67 -9.59 -4.85
CA ALA A 27 8.95 -9.05 -6.17
C ALA A 27 10.14 -9.78 -6.84
N THR A 28 9.83 -10.85 -7.56
CA THR A 28 10.78 -11.73 -8.26
C THR A 28 10.18 -12.14 -9.60
N THR A 29 10.98 -12.74 -10.50
CA THR A 29 10.54 -13.13 -11.84
C THR A 29 9.25 -13.97 -11.82
N GLY A 30 8.23 -13.47 -12.53
CA GLY A 30 6.88 -14.06 -12.59
C GLY A 30 5.91 -13.50 -11.54
N ALA A 31 6.32 -12.62 -10.63
CA ALA A 31 5.37 -11.90 -9.78
C ALA A 31 4.64 -10.83 -10.61
N ILE A 32 3.33 -10.71 -10.39
CA ILE A 32 2.50 -9.64 -10.95
C ILE A 32 2.83 -8.34 -10.20
N GLU A 33 3.26 -7.32 -10.94
CA GLU A 33 3.72 -6.03 -10.39
C GLU A 33 2.79 -4.86 -10.71
N ALA A 34 1.91 -5.00 -11.70
CA ALA A 34 0.88 -4.02 -12.02
C ALA A 34 -0.37 -4.74 -12.55
N VAL A 35 -1.54 -4.22 -12.18
CA VAL A 35 -2.85 -4.69 -12.64
C VAL A 35 -3.70 -3.50 -13.05
N SER A 36 -4.43 -3.64 -14.14
CA SER A 36 -5.53 -2.75 -14.55
C SER A 36 -6.74 -3.62 -14.89
N ILE A 37 -7.93 -3.22 -14.46
CA ILE A 37 -9.17 -3.95 -14.76
C ILE A 37 -10.00 -3.10 -15.69
N ASP A 38 -10.49 -3.68 -16.78
CA ASP A 38 -11.39 -3.00 -17.70
C ASP A 38 -12.75 -2.75 -17.03
N PRO A 39 -13.30 -1.52 -17.08
CA PRO A 39 -14.54 -1.19 -16.38
C PRO A 39 -15.81 -1.70 -17.07
N VAL A 40 -15.71 -2.28 -18.27
CA VAL A 40 -16.84 -2.77 -19.06
C VAL A 40 -17.00 -4.28 -18.90
N ASP A 41 -15.92 -5.03 -19.12
CA ASP A 41 -15.96 -6.50 -19.06
C ASP A 41 -15.27 -7.09 -17.83
N PHE A 42 -14.64 -6.27 -16.99
CA PHE A 42 -13.93 -6.71 -15.78
C PHE A 42 -12.78 -7.67 -16.03
N GLU A 43 -12.26 -7.72 -17.25
CA GLU A 43 -11.07 -8.49 -17.58
C GLU A 43 -9.79 -7.76 -17.11
N PRO A 44 -8.82 -8.48 -16.52
CA PRO A 44 -7.60 -7.88 -16.02
C PRO A 44 -6.49 -7.86 -17.08
N MET A 45 -5.81 -6.73 -17.18
CA MET A 45 -4.49 -6.60 -17.79
C MET A 45 -3.43 -6.64 -16.70
N ILE A 46 -2.41 -7.49 -16.87
CA ILE A 46 -1.33 -7.67 -15.88
C ILE A 46 0.05 -7.47 -16.49
N ILE A 47 0.98 -6.98 -15.68
CA ILE A 47 2.42 -6.94 -15.98
C ILE A 47 3.14 -7.82 -14.95
N THR A 48 4.07 -8.65 -15.43
CA THR A 48 4.91 -9.48 -14.56
C THR A 48 6.38 -9.11 -14.68
N ILE A 49 7.08 -9.24 -13.55
CA ILE A 49 8.53 -9.06 -13.49
C ILE A 49 9.19 -10.08 -14.42
N GLY A 50 9.97 -9.58 -15.38
CA GLY A 50 10.66 -10.41 -16.37
C GLY A 50 9.77 -10.97 -17.48
N LYS A 51 8.51 -10.51 -17.59
CA LYS A 51 7.53 -10.91 -18.63
C LYS A 51 7.38 -12.44 -18.72
N LYS A 52 7.31 -13.10 -17.56
CA LYS A 52 7.13 -14.55 -17.44
C LYS A 52 5.71 -14.89 -17.02
N LYS A 53 5.34 -16.17 -17.16
CA LYS A 53 4.05 -16.68 -16.64
C LYS A 53 3.89 -16.30 -15.16
N PRO A 54 2.71 -15.79 -14.75
CA PRO A 54 2.45 -15.36 -13.38
C PRO A 54 2.61 -16.49 -12.37
N LYS A 55 3.17 -16.20 -11.20
CA LYS A 55 3.32 -17.13 -10.07
C LYS A 55 2.57 -16.69 -8.81
N GLY A 56 2.23 -15.42 -8.74
CA GLY A 56 1.64 -14.75 -7.59
C GLY A 56 1.74 -13.23 -7.76
N ILE A 57 1.38 -12.49 -6.72
CA ILE A 57 1.23 -11.04 -6.74
C ILE A 57 2.23 -10.42 -5.76
N CYS A 58 3.03 -9.45 -6.21
CA CYS A 58 3.90 -8.70 -5.30
C CYS A 58 3.24 -7.41 -4.79
N GLY A 59 3.90 -6.69 -3.89
CA GLY A 59 3.34 -5.51 -3.24
C GLY A 59 2.74 -4.45 -4.15
N SER A 60 3.44 -4.06 -5.21
CA SER A 60 2.91 -3.11 -6.20
C SER A 60 1.73 -3.69 -6.98
N GLY A 61 1.76 -4.99 -7.27
CA GLY A 61 0.64 -5.73 -7.85
C GLY A 61 -0.59 -5.76 -6.95
N LEU A 62 -0.41 -5.90 -5.63
CA LEU A 62 -1.49 -5.88 -4.64
C LEU A 62 -2.12 -4.49 -4.52
N ILE A 63 -1.30 -3.44 -4.50
CA ILE A 63 -1.77 -2.04 -4.46
C ILE A 63 -2.58 -1.73 -5.73
N SER A 64 -2.02 -2.03 -6.91
CA SER A 64 -2.69 -1.78 -8.20
C SER A 64 -3.95 -2.62 -8.40
N LEU A 65 -3.96 -3.87 -7.94
CA LEU A 65 -5.14 -4.73 -7.97
C LEU A 65 -6.27 -4.18 -7.09
N LEU A 66 -5.96 -3.83 -5.83
CA LEU A 66 -6.94 -3.26 -4.91
C LEU A 66 -7.51 -1.93 -5.45
N ALA A 67 -6.62 -1.06 -5.96
CA ALA A 67 -7.02 0.19 -6.58
C ALA A 67 -7.91 -0.03 -7.81
N SER A 68 -7.55 -0.98 -8.68
CA SER A 68 -8.31 -1.29 -9.89
C SER A 68 -9.71 -1.83 -9.58
N LEU A 69 -9.81 -2.82 -8.68
CA LEU A 69 -11.09 -3.38 -8.24
C LEU A 69 -12.01 -2.29 -7.66
N PHE A 70 -11.45 -1.38 -6.87
CA PHE A 70 -12.18 -0.27 -6.29
C PHE A 70 -12.66 0.72 -7.36
N ARG A 71 -11.79 1.12 -8.29
CA ARG A 71 -12.14 2.08 -9.36
C ARG A 71 -13.23 1.57 -10.29
N VAL A 72 -13.23 0.27 -10.60
CA VAL A 72 -14.25 -0.34 -11.47
C VAL A 72 -15.53 -0.73 -10.72
N GLY A 73 -15.57 -0.53 -9.40
CA GLY A 73 -16.76 -0.80 -8.57
C GLY A 73 -17.02 -2.28 -8.31
N LEU A 74 -15.99 -3.13 -8.44
CA LEU A 74 -16.08 -4.56 -8.07
C LEU A 74 -15.97 -4.79 -6.56
N ILE A 75 -15.37 -3.83 -5.84
CA ILE A 75 -15.40 -3.78 -4.38
C ILE A 75 -15.98 -2.45 -3.91
N ASP A 76 -16.67 -2.47 -2.78
CA ASP A 76 -17.16 -1.26 -2.13
C ASP A 76 -16.11 -0.59 -1.24
N LYS A 77 -16.48 0.52 -0.59
CA LYS A 77 -15.59 1.26 0.31
C LYS A 77 -15.15 0.46 1.54
N SER A 78 -15.88 -0.57 1.93
CA SER A 78 -15.52 -1.47 3.03
C SER A 78 -14.63 -2.63 2.59
N GLY A 79 -14.30 -2.72 1.29
CA GLY A 79 -13.50 -3.80 0.72
C GLY A 79 -14.30 -5.06 0.44
N LYS A 80 -15.63 -5.02 0.50
CA LYS A 80 -16.48 -6.17 0.17
C LYS A 80 -16.63 -6.32 -1.33
N ILE A 81 -16.48 -7.55 -1.81
CA ILE A 81 -16.68 -7.88 -3.22
C ILE A 81 -18.17 -7.85 -3.53
N ARG A 82 -18.52 -7.17 -4.63
CA ARG A 82 -19.88 -7.03 -5.14
C ARG A 82 -20.37 -8.35 -5.76
N SER A 83 -20.86 -9.24 -4.92
CA SER A 83 -21.38 -10.57 -5.31
C SER A 83 -22.66 -10.52 -6.15
N ASP A 84 -23.33 -9.37 -6.21
CA ASP A 84 -24.44 -9.09 -7.11
C ASP A 84 -24.01 -9.01 -8.59
N ILE A 85 -22.73 -8.73 -8.85
CA ILE A 85 -22.15 -8.70 -10.19
C ILE A 85 -21.84 -10.13 -10.64
N LYS A 86 -22.62 -10.63 -11.60
CA LYS A 86 -22.39 -11.95 -12.20
C LYS A 86 -21.26 -11.87 -13.22
N HIS A 87 -20.07 -12.31 -12.83
CA HIS A 87 -18.92 -12.40 -13.71
C HIS A 87 -18.15 -13.70 -13.44
N PRO A 88 -17.61 -14.42 -14.45
CA PRO A 88 -16.88 -15.68 -14.24
C PRO A 88 -15.71 -15.57 -13.27
N ARG A 89 -15.07 -14.39 -13.19
CA ARG A 89 -13.95 -14.13 -12.28
C ARG A 89 -14.37 -13.87 -10.84
N ILE A 90 -15.66 -13.69 -10.54
CA ILE A 90 -16.16 -13.44 -9.20
C ILE A 90 -16.85 -14.71 -8.72
N ARG A 91 -16.32 -15.33 -7.68
CA ARG A 91 -16.88 -16.57 -7.12
C ARG A 91 -16.67 -16.65 -5.62
N GLU A 92 -17.36 -17.58 -4.99
CA GLU A 92 -17.14 -17.95 -3.61
C GLU A 92 -16.01 -19.00 -3.53
N GLY A 93 -15.03 -18.75 -2.67
CA GLY A 93 -13.92 -19.65 -2.34
C GLY A 93 -13.89 -19.98 -0.85
N GLU A 94 -12.83 -20.66 -0.40
CA GLU A 94 -12.68 -21.08 1.01
C GLU A 94 -12.55 -19.89 1.98
N ASP A 95 -11.96 -18.78 1.51
CA ASP A 95 -11.69 -17.57 2.30
C ASP A 95 -12.73 -16.46 2.05
N GLY A 96 -13.93 -16.84 1.59
CA GLY A 96 -15.00 -15.93 1.18
C GLY A 96 -15.01 -15.64 -0.32
N TRP A 97 -15.59 -14.51 -0.72
CA TRP A 97 -15.61 -14.11 -2.12
C TRP A 97 -14.20 -13.80 -2.63
N GLU A 98 -13.95 -14.11 -3.90
CA GLU A 98 -12.66 -13.89 -4.53
C GLU A 98 -12.80 -13.42 -5.98
N TYR A 99 -11.83 -12.60 -6.41
CA TYR A 99 -11.63 -12.26 -7.81
C TYR A 99 -10.49 -13.10 -8.40
N VAL A 100 -10.78 -13.85 -9.47
CA VAL A 100 -9.79 -14.64 -10.20
C VAL A 100 -9.02 -13.72 -11.14
N LEU A 101 -7.78 -13.40 -10.75
CA LEU A 101 -6.88 -12.56 -11.54
C LEU A 101 -6.29 -13.33 -12.73
N VAL A 102 -5.84 -14.57 -12.50
CA VAL A 102 -5.24 -15.41 -13.54
C VAL A 102 -5.78 -16.82 -13.44
N TRP A 103 -6.29 -17.36 -14.55
CA TRP A 103 -6.71 -18.76 -14.64
C TRP A 103 -5.51 -19.72 -14.63
N LYS A 104 -5.70 -20.92 -14.08
CA LYS A 104 -4.65 -21.95 -13.92
C LYS A 104 -3.86 -22.26 -15.18
N GLU A 105 -4.47 -22.22 -16.36
CA GLU A 105 -3.85 -22.48 -17.67
C GLU A 105 -2.79 -21.42 -18.05
N HIS A 106 -2.96 -20.21 -17.53
CA HIS A 106 -2.06 -19.09 -17.77
C HIS A 106 -1.06 -18.89 -16.63
N SER A 107 -1.32 -19.47 -15.45
CA SER A 107 -0.42 -19.48 -14.31
C SER A 107 0.77 -20.44 -14.51
N ALA A 108 1.91 -20.09 -13.91
CA ALA A 108 3.08 -20.96 -13.79
C ALA A 108 2.94 -21.99 -12.67
N THR A 109 1.99 -21.81 -11.73
CA THR A 109 1.76 -22.74 -10.61
C THR A 109 0.79 -23.87 -10.97
N GLY A 110 0.09 -23.76 -12.11
CA GLY A 110 -0.99 -24.69 -12.46
C GLY A 110 -2.25 -24.53 -11.60
N GLN A 111 -2.35 -23.42 -10.85
CA GLN A 111 -3.50 -23.05 -10.03
C GLN A 111 -3.97 -21.64 -10.43
N ASP A 112 -5.26 -21.37 -10.20
CA ASP A 112 -5.79 -20.01 -10.32
C ASP A 112 -5.04 -19.09 -9.34
N ILE A 113 -4.74 -17.87 -9.77
CA ILE A 113 -4.25 -16.80 -8.89
C ILE A 113 -5.45 -15.92 -8.58
N VAL A 114 -5.87 -15.95 -7.32
CA VAL A 114 -7.05 -15.23 -6.84
C VAL A 114 -6.68 -14.16 -5.83
N PHE A 115 -7.61 -13.23 -5.62
CA PHE A 115 -7.53 -12.20 -4.59
C PHE A 115 -8.83 -12.21 -3.79
N THR A 116 -8.73 -12.61 -2.53
CA THR A 116 -9.87 -12.94 -1.66
C THR A 116 -10.30 -11.74 -0.82
N GLU A 117 -11.51 -11.78 -0.25
CA GLU A 117 -11.92 -10.77 0.74
C GLU A 117 -10.99 -10.74 1.96
N ALA A 118 -10.48 -11.89 2.41
CA ALA A 118 -9.50 -11.95 3.50
C ALA A 118 -8.18 -11.23 3.13
N ASP A 119 -7.73 -11.36 1.88
CA ASP A 119 -6.56 -10.65 1.37
C ASP A 119 -6.80 -9.13 1.32
N ILE A 120 -7.98 -8.72 0.85
CA ILE A 120 -8.42 -7.32 0.82
C ILE A 120 -8.44 -6.73 2.24
N GLU A 121 -9.05 -7.44 3.19
CA GLU A 121 -9.13 -7.02 4.59
C GLU A 121 -7.74 -6.87 5.22
N ASN A 122 -6.82 -7.80 4.92
CA ASN A 122 -5.42 -7.71 5.35
C ASN A 122 -4.73 -6.46 4.81
N LEU A 123 -4.91 -6.13 3.53
CA LEU A 123 -4.34 -4.92 2.93
C LEU A 123 -4.98 -3.64 3.48
N MET A 124 -6.28 -3.67 3.76
CA MET A 124 -7.00 -2.54 4.35
C MET A 124 -6.51 -2.24 5.77
N ARG A 125 -6.26 -3.27 6.59
CA ARG A 125 -5.60 -3.09 7.89
C ARG A 125 -4.21 -2.50 7.75
N ALA A 126 -3.42 -3.04 6.83
CA ALA A 126 -2.05 -2.59 6.60
C ALA A 126 -2.00 -1.10 6.20
N LYS A 127 -2.78 -0.70 5.20
CA LYS A 127 -2.83 0.71 4.78
C LYS A 127 -3.46 1.61 5.85
N GLY A 128 -4.46 1.12 6.58
CA GLY A 128 -5.11 1.86 7.66
C GLY A 128 -4.13 2.20 8.78
N ALA A 129 -3.29 1.25 9.17
CA ALA A 129 -2.25 1.44 10.19
C ALA A 129 -1.21 2.48 9.75
N MET A 130 -0.78 2.45 8.49
CA MET A 130 0.16 3.42 7.94
C MET A 130 -0.44 4.83 7.91
N PHE A 131 -1.64 4.98 7.33
CA PHE A 131 -2.30 6.28 7.19
C PHE A 131 -2.60 6.93 8.55
N ALA A 132 -3.14 6.15 9.48
CA ALA A 132 -3.38 6.59 10.86
C ALA A 132 -2.08 6.98 11.57
N GLY A 133 -1.00 6.22 11.35
CA GLY A 133 0.31 6.53 11.91
C GLY A 133 0.85 7.89 11.43
N TYR A 134 0.71 8.20 10.14
CA TYR A 134 1.11 9.51 9.61
C TYR A 134 0.27 10.64 10.20
N GLN A 135 -1.04 10.44 10.27
CA GLN A 135 -1.98 11.44 10.79
C GLN A 135 -1.73 11.73 12.28
N THR A 136 -1.54 10.69 13.09
CA THR A 136 -1.19 10.83 14.51
C THR A 136 0.15 11.54 14.70
N LEU A 137 1.16 11.24 13.87
CA LEU A 137 2.48 11.87 13.98
C LEU A 137 2.41 13.38 13.70
N LEU A 138 1.62 13.79 12.71
CA LEU A 138 1.42 15.21 12.38
C LEU A 138 0.61 15.93 13.46
N GLU A 139 -0.49 15.32 13.93
CA GLU A 139 -1.34 15.91 14.97
C GLU A 139 -0.58 16.10 16.29
N SER A 140 0.34 15.20 16.62
CA SER A 140 1.18 15.28 17.83
C SER A 140 2.03 16.56 17.90
N ILE A 141 2.22 17.26 16.77
CA ILE A 141 2.92 18.55 16.67
C ILE A 141 2.05 19.68 16.11
N GLY A 142 0.73 19.48 16.07
CA GLY A 142 -0.22 20.48 15.57
C GLY A 142 -0.08 20.76 14.07
N LEU A 143 0.45 19.81 13.29
CA LEU A 143 0.55 19.90 11.84
C LEU A 143 -0.52 19.04 11.15
N THR A 144 -0.72 19.31 9.88
CA THR A 144 -1.62 18.59 8.97
C THR A 144 -0.87 18.11 7.73
N PHE A 145 -1.50 17.30 6.88
CA PHE A 145 -0.90 16.87 5.61
C PHE A 145 -0.55 18.05 4.68
N ASN A 146 -1.26 19.17 4.78
CA ASN A 146 -1.01 20.36 3.96
C ASN A 146 0.32 21.05 4.29
N ASP A 147 0.80 20.89 5.53
CA ASP A 147 2.06 21.45 6.01
C ASP A 147 3.28 20.66 5.51
N ILE A 148 3.07 19.49 4.90
CA ILE A 148 4.16 18.67 4.36
C ILE A 148 4.68 19.26 3.06
N GLU A 149 5.97 19.61 3.03
CA GLU A 149 6.65 20.06 1.81
C GLU A 149 7.03 18.91 0.88
N ARG A 150 7.53 17.80 1.44
CA ARG A 150 8.06 16.65 0.68
C ARG A 150 7.83 15.34 1.43
N ILE A 151 7.51 14.30 0.68
CA ILE A 151 7.38 12.92 1.15
C ILE A 151 8.44 12.08 0.47
N TYR A 152 9.32 11.49 1.26
CA TYR A 152 10.32 10.55 0.78
C TYR A 152 9.87 9.12 1.07
N LEU A 153 9.64 8.35 0.02
CA LEU A 153 9.23 6.96 0.11
C LEU A 153 10.46 6.06 0.01
N ALA A 154 10.69 5.28 1.07
CA ALA A 154 11.80 4.33 1.17
C ALA A 154 11.27 2.90 1.39
N GLY A 155 12.09 1.93 1.00
CA GLY A 155 11.77 0.51 1.09
C GLY A 155 11.81 -0.18 -0.26
N THR A 156 11.69 -1.50 -0.25
CA THR A 156 11.60 -2.35 -1.47
C THR A 156 10.33 -2.07 -2.28
N PHE A 157 9.35 -1.43 -1.64
CA PHE A 157 8.20 -0.77 -2.25
C PHE A 157 8.57 0.25 -3.34
N GLY A 158 9.71 0.93 -3.22
CA GLY A 158 9.97 2.19 -3.90
C GLY A 158 10.45 2.14 -5.35
N ASN A 159 10.61 0.96 -5.97
CA ASN A 159 11.01 0.92 -7.37
C ASN A 159 9.81 0.98 -8.35
N TYR A 160 8.57 0.67 -7.91
CA TYR A 160 7.42 0.50 -8.83
C TYR A 160 6.02 0.72 -8.19
N ILE A 161 5.88 1.42 -7.05
CA ILE A 161 4.52 1.79 -6.60
C ILE A 161 3.98 2.89 -7.52
N GLU A 162 2.84 2.61 -8.15
CA GLU A 162 2.05 3.62 -8.84
C GLU A 162 1.42 4.55 -7.80
N LEU A 163 1.78 5.84 -7.86
CA LEU A 163 1.38 6.82 -6.85
C LEU A 163 -0.13 7.01 -6.83
N GLU A 164 -0.76 7.00 -8.01
CA GLU A 164 -2.21 7.13 -8.12
C GLU A 164 -2.94 5.95 -7.47
N ASP A 165 -2.41 4.73 -7.57
CA ASP A 165 -3.01 3.55 -6.95
C ASP A 165 -2.89 3.61 -5.42
N ALA A 166 -1.73 4.01 -4.91
CA ALA A 166 -1.49 4.16 -3.49
C ALA A 166 -2.39 5.25 -2.85
N ILE A 167 -2.62 6.36 -3.55
CA ILE A 167 -3.57 7.40 -3.12
C ILE A 167 -5.01 6.88 -3.22
N THR A 168 -5.36 6.17 -4.29
CA THR A 168 -6.71 5.62 -4.52
C THR A 168 -7.17 4.68 -3.41
N ILE A 169 -6.26 3.87 -2.85
CA ILE A 169 -6.59 2.98 -1.73
C ILE A 169 -6.45 3.64 -0.36
N GLY A 170 -6.01 4.90 -0.30
CA GLY A 170 -5.75 5.62 0.94
C GLY A 170 -4.53 5.14 1.72
N LEU A 171 -3.52 4.59 1.04
CA LEU A 171 -2.22 4.26 1.66
C LEU A 171 -1.36 5.50 1.82
N LEU A 172 -1.41 6.41 0.84
CA LEU A 172 -0.70 7.69 0.85
C LEU A 172 -1.70 8.85 0.88
N PRO A 173 -1.34 9.99 1.50
CA PRO A 173 -2.20 11.17 1.51
C PRO A 173 -2.36 11.74 0.11
N ASP A 174 -3.54 12.29 -0.18
CA ASP A 174 -3.81 12.95 -1.45
C ASP A 174 -3.19 14.35 -1.48
N LEU A 175 -1.95 14.41 -1.95
CA LEU A 175 -1.15 15.62 -2.06
C LEU A 175 -0.67 15.82 -3.50
N PRO A 176 -0.16 17.02 -3.84
CA PRO A 176 0.47 17.24 -5.15
C PRO A 176 1.58 16.22 -5.41
N ARG A 177 1.56 15.61 -6.61
CA ARG A 177 2.38 14.44 -6.95
C ARG A 177 3.88 14.78 -6.93
N GLU A 178 4.22 16.03 -7.24
CA GLU A 178 5.57 16.58 -7.18
C GLU A 178 6.18 16.61 -5.77
N LYS A 179 5.38 16.41 -4.72
CA LYS A 179 5.89 16.27 -3.35
C LYS A 179 6.47 14.89 -3.06
N PHE A 180 6.21 13.87 -3.89
CA PHE A 180 6.61 12.49 -3.63
C PHE A 180 7.92 12.13 -4.33
N PHE A 181 8.86 11.56 -3.56
CA PHE A 181 10.19 11.18 -4.02
C PHE A 181 10.51 9.74 -3.61
N PHE A 182 10.82 8.90 -4.58
CA PHE A 182 11.19 7.50 -4.34
C PHE A 182 12.70 7.37 -4.16
N LEU A 183 13.12 6.84 -3.00
CA LEU A 183 14.54 6.70 -2.63
C LEU A 183 15.05 5.25 -2.69
N GLY A 184 14.15 4.28 -2.91
CA GLY A 184 14.47 2.85 -2.88
C GLY A 184 14.92 2.38 -1.49
N ASN A 185 15.88 1.46 -1.44
CA ASN A 185 16.37 0.90 -0.17
C ASN A 185 17.38 1.83 0.52
N THR A 186 16.86 2.80 1.27
CA THR A 186 17.66 3.78 2.02
C THR A 186 18.45 3.16 3.19
N SER A 187 17.97 2.05 3.76
CA SER A 187 18.70 1.31 4.81
C SER A 187 20.05 0.80 4.30
N LEU A 188 20.05 0.13 3.14
CA LEU A 188 21.27 -0.37 2.51
C LEU A 188 22.20 0.77 2.06
N GLN A 189 21.63 1.83 1.46
CA GLN A 189 22.41 3.00 1.05
C GLN A 189 23.04 3.72 2.26
N GLY A 190 22.30 3.84 3.36
CA GLY A 190 22.77 4.40 4.63
C GLY A 190 23.91 3.57 5.22
N ALA A 191 23.75 2.25 5.31
CA ALA A 191 24.79 1.34 5.78
C ALA A 191 26.08 1.45 4.95
N LYS A 192 25.96 1.48 3.62
CA LYS A 192 27.10 1.71 2.72
C LYS A 192 27.78 3.05 2.98
N LYS A 193 27.01 4.12 3.18
CA LYS A 193 27.55 5.46 3.44
C LYS A 193 28.27 5.53 4.79
N ALA A 194 27.72 4.90 5.82
CA ALA A 194 28.34 4.77 7.13
C ALA A 194 29.66 3.99 7.08
N LEU A 195 29.68 2.89 6.32
CA LEU A 195 30.87 2.05 6.14
C LEU A 195 32.01 2.79 5.43
N LEU A 196 31.69 3.59 4.41
CA LEU A 196 32.69 4.27 3.57
C LEU A 196 33.16 5.61 4.14
N TYR A 197 32.35 6.29 4.95
CA TYR A 197 32.63 7.65 5.40
C TYR A 197 32.39 7.84 6.90
N LYS A 198 33.47 7.99 7.68
CA LYS A 198 33.42 8.22 9.13
C LYS A 198 32.52 9.40 9.54
N ASN A 199 32.59 10.53 8.82
CA ASN A 199 31.75 11.69 9.11
C ASN A 199 30.26 11.39 8.90
N SER A 200 29.91 10.52 7.94
CA SER A 200 28.52 10.11 7.75
C SER A 200 28.03 9.22 8.88
N PHE A 201 28.87 8.30 9.37
CA PHE A 201 28.55 7.47 10.52
C PHE A 201 28.30 8.31 11.78
N LEU A 202 29.20 9.25 12.09
CA LEU A 202 29.03 10.18 13.22
C LEU A 202 27.74 11.00 13.08
N LYS A 203 27.46 11.50 11.86
CA LYS A 203 26.24 12.27 11.63
C LYS A 203 24.96 11.44 11.82
N MET A 204 24.96 10.16 11.45
CA MET A 204 23.83 9.27 11.68
C MET A 204 23.58 9.05 13.17
N HIS A 205 24.64 8.97 13.98
CA HIS A 205 24.51 8.88 15.43
C HIS A 205 23.86 10.13 16.04
N GLU A 206 24.30 11.33 15.61
CA GLU A 206 23.66 12.60 16.03
C GLU A 206 22.17 12.63 15.65
N ILE A 207 21.84 12.26 14.41
CA ILE A 207 20.45 12.22 13.94
C ILE A 207 19.61 11.29 14.81
N ALA A 208 20.11 10.09 15.12
CA ALA A 208 19.40 9.13 15.96
C ALA A 208 19.14 9.68 17.38
N GLN A 209 20.07 10.46 17.94
CA GLN A 209 19.90 11.12 19.24
C GLN A 209 18.89 12.27 19.23
N MET A 210 18.65 12.89 18.07
CA MET A 210 17.68 13.97 17.90
C MET A 210 16.25 13.47 17.65
N MET A 211 16.05 12.18 17.38
CA MET A 211 14.75 11.61 17.05
C MET A 211 13.92 11.34 18.30
N THR A 212 12.76 11.98 18.39
CA THR A 212 11.76 11.69 19.42
C THR A 212 10.79 10.61 18.94
N HIS A 213 10.76 9.48 19.63
CA HIS A 213 9.81 8.40 19.33
C HIS A 213 8.42 8.73 19.86
N VAL A 214 7.41 8.66 18.99
CA VAL A 214 6.00 8.78 19.33
C VAL A 214 5.41 7.38 19.45
N GLU A 215 4.94 7.05 20.65
CA GLU A 215 4.21 5.83 20.90
C GLU A 215 2.75 5.99 20.45
N LEU A 216 2.45 5.51 19.24
CA LEU A 216 1.13 5.64 18.63
C LEU A 216 0.03 4.98 19.47
N SER A 217 0.35 3.86 20.13
CA SER A 217 -0.61 3.11 20.95
C SER A 217 -1.11 3.91 22.16
N ASN A 218 -0.33 4.90 22.63
CA ASN A 218 -0.71 5.79 23.72
C ASN A 218 -1.47 7.03 23.25
N HIS A 219 -1.54 7.28 21.94
CA HIS A 219 -2.23 8.46 21.41
C HIS A 219 -3.75 8.22 21.42
N PRO A 220 -4.54 9.05 22.14
CA PRO A 220 -5.98 8.80 22.32
C PRO A 220 -6.76 8.68 21.00
N GLN A 221 -6.33 9.40 19.97
CA GLN A 221 -7.00 9.43 18.67
C GLN A 221 -6.52 8.37 17.66
N PHE A 222 -5.43 7.64 17.95
CA PHE A 222 -4.86 6.70 16.98
C PHE A 222 -5.87 5.66 16.54
N MET A 223 -6.61 5.06 17.48
CA MET A 223 -7.64 4.08 17.15
C MET A 223 -8.80 4.67 16.34
N GLY A 224 -9.17 5.93 16.60
CA GLY A 224 -10.17 6.64 15.80
C GLY A 224 -9.72 6.81 14.35
N TYR A 225 -8.48 7.27 14.15
CA TYR A 225 -7.90 7.41 12.81
C TYR A 225 -7.71 6.07 12.11
N TYR A 226 -7.30 5.04 12.83
CA TYR A 226 -7.18 3.70 12.28
C TYR A 226 -8.52 3.19 11.76
N MET A 227 -9.59 3.28 12.56
CA MET A 227 -10.93 2.85 12.14
C MET A 227 -11.45 3.65 10.93
N ALA A 228 -11.21 4.97 10.90
CA ALA A 228 -11.56 5.81 9.76
C ALA A 228 -10.77 5.46 8.49
N ALA A 229 -9.52 4.99 8.65
CA ALA A 229 -8.66 4.56 7.58
C ALA A 229 -8.89 3.10 7.14
N LEU A 230 -9.83 2.36 7.74
CA LEU A 230 -10.26 1.03 7.29
C LEU A 230 -11.32 1.07 6.17
N PHE A 231 -11.42 2.17 5.42
CA PHE A 231 -12.32 2.31 4.26
C PHE A 231 -11.54 2.78 3.05
N LEU A 232 -11.99 2.54 1.82
CA LEU A 232 -11.33 3.00 0.60
C LEU A 232 -11.93 4.32 0.09
N PRO A 233 -11.13 5.37 -0.16
CA PRO A 233 -9.77 5.54 0.36
C PRO A 233 -9.74 5.81 1.87
N HIS A 234 -10.83 6.37 2.42
CA HIS A 234 -11.01 6.72 3.84
C HIS A 234 -12.50 7.03 4.11
N THR A 235 -12.96 7.06 5.36
CA THR A 235 -14.34 7.52 5.68
C THR A 235 -14.54 9.01 5.38
N GLU A 236 -13.52 9.82 5.66
CA GLU A 236 -13.46 11.25 5.34
C GLU A 236 -13.02 11.49 3.89
N GLU A 237 -13.98 11.58 2.97
CA GLU A 237 -13.72 11.74 1.52
C GLU A 237 -12.95 13.03 1.18
N ASN A 238 -13.11 14.08 2.00
CA ASN A 238 -12.44 15.36 1.79
C ASN A 238 -10.91 15.28 1.90
N LEU A 239 -10.37 14.20 2.50
CA LEU A 239 -8.94 13.94 2.53
C LEU A 239 -8.40 13.43 1.18
N PHE A 240 -9.28 13.04 0.25
CA PHE A 240 -8.94 12.41 -1.03
C PHE A 240 -9.69 13.04 -2.22
N PRO A 241 -9.59 14.37 -2.42
CA PRO A 241 -10.36 15.08 -3.45
C PRO A 241 -10.07 14.63 -4.90
N SER A 242 -8.93 14.00 -5.17
CA SER A 242 -8.59 13.48 -6.50
C SER A 242 -9.21 12.12 -6.80
N VAL A 243 -9.66 11.37 -5.78
CA VAL A 243 -10.20 10.03 -5.94
C VAL A 243 -11.68 10.12 -6.31
N LYS A 244 -11.98 10.06 -7.61
CA LYS A 244 -13.35 10.02 -8.13
C LYS A 244 -13.80 8.58 -8.34
N ILE A 245 -14.80 8.14 -7.59
CA ILE A 245 -15.38 6.79 -7.72
C ILE A 245 -16.49 6.83 -8.77
N ARG A 246 -16.57 5.82 -9.64
CA ARG A 246 -17.77 5.61 -10.47
C ARG A 246 -18.88 5.07 -9.56
N SER A 247 -19.91 5.88 -9.35
CA SER A 247 -21.17 5.50 -8.69
C SER A 247 -22.00 4.59 -9.58
#